data_AF-A0A8T9B1J5-F1
#
_entry.id   AF-A0A8T9B1J5-F1
#
_cell.length_a   1.000
_cell.length_b   1.000
_cell.length_c   1.000
_cell.angle_alpha   90.00
_cell.angle_beta   90.00
_cell.angle_gamma   90.00
#
_symmetry.space_group_name_H-M   'P 1'
#
loop_
_entity.id
_entity.type
_entity.pdbx_description
1 polymer ?
#
loop_
_entity_poly.entity_id
_entity_poly.type
_entity_poly.pdbx_seq_one_letter_code
_entity_poly.pdbx_strand_id
1 'polypeptide(L)'
;MGSRAPRFKFSPPWILFSSATRAMALQRILIKTHHMTSPTKRLDCSVLLKVGANPGIMLCEGQQNHASEWETVVRKLRYKDMRLLKRESISEFHLATLGVREGEVKEMEEVKDFAKFLEKDPRLFHSWRVGMGYVKDDGE
;
A
#
# COMPACT_ATOMS: atom_id res chain seq x y z
N MET A 1 29.84 -6.28 -69.03
CA MET A 1 28.61 -5.57 -68.60
C MET A 1 28.08 -6.33 -67.39
N GLY A 2 28.20 -5.88 -66.15
CA GLY A 2 27.76 -4.60 -65.56
C GLY A 2 26.74 -4.99 -64.46
N SER A 3 27.18 -5.29 -63.23
CA SER A 3 27.27 -4.37 -62.09
C SER A 3 26.01 -4.30 -61.20
N ARG A 4 26.25 -4.54 -59.89
CA ARG A 4 25.58 -3.98 -58.69
C ARG A 4 24.29 -4.64 -58.14
N ALA A 5 24.42 -5.15 -56.90
CA ALA A 5 23.37 -5.07 -55.87
C ALA A 5 23.31 -3.62 -55.32
N PRO A 6 22.22 -3.12 -54.66
CA PRO A 6 21.92 -3.53 -53.26
C PRO A 6 20.44 -3.41 -52.77
N ARG A 7 20.20 -3.96 -51.55
CA ARG A 7 19.28 -3.54 -50.42
C ARG A 7 17.79 -3.27 -50.76
N PHE A 8 16.82 -3.70 -49.94
CA PHE A 8 16.51 -3.08 -48.64
C PHE A 8 15.86 -4.05 -47.64
N LYS A 9 16.42 -4.06 -46.42
CA LYS A 9 15.75 -4.50 -45.19
C LYS A 9 14.80 -3.39 -44.75
N PHE A 10 13.55 -3.72 -44.42
CA PHE A 10 12.72 -2.93 -43.51
C PHE A 10 11.69 -3.85 -42.86
N SER A 11 12.04 -4.43 -41.71
CA SER A 11 11.04 -4.81 -40.71
C SER A 11 10.99 -3.70 -39.64
N PRO A 12 9.81 -3.27 -39.20
CA PRO A 12 9.66 -2.13 -38.30
C PRO A 12 10.34 -2.35 -36.93
N PRO A 13 10.91 -1.29 -36.32
CA PRO A 13 11.53 -1.31 -34.99
C PRO A 13 10.51 -1.09 -33.86
N TRP A 14 9.40 -1.82 -33.89
CA TRP A 14 8.32 -1.62 -32.91
C TRP A 14 8.18 -2.87 -32.07
N ILE A 15 8.31 -2.68 -30.75
CA ILE A 15 7.98 -3.63 -29.69
C ILE A 15 9.12 -4.60 -29.34
N LEU A 16 10.22 -4.06 -28.82
CA LEU A 16 10.58 -4.52 -27.48
C LEU A 16 9.85 -3.58 -26.53
N PHE A 17 8.78 -4.09 -25.92
CA PHE A 17 8.28 -3.53 -24.68
C PHE A 17 9.51 -3.41 -23.78
N SER A 18 10.01 -2.19 -23.64
CA SER A 18 10.75 -1.83 -22.45
C SER A 18 9.71 -1.97 -21.35
N SER A 19 9.59 -3.18 -20.80
CA SER A 19 9.18 -3.33 -19.41
C SER A 19 10.29 -2.66 -18.63
N ALA A 20 10.25 -1.32 -18.61
CA ALA A 20 10.79 -0.57 -17.51
C ALA A 20 10.13 -1.23 -16.31
N THR A 21 10.89 -2.05 -15.59
CA THR A 21 10.64 -2.34 -14.19
C THR A 21 10.62 -0.96 -13.55
N ARG A 22 9.43 -0.34 -13.60
CA ARG A 22 9.13 0.94 -13.00
C ARG A 22 9.58 0.74 -11.57
N ALA A 23 10.58 1.48 -11.11
CA ALA A 23 11.03 1.40 -9.73
C ALA A 23 9.77 1.40 -8.87
N MET A 24 9.53 0.28 -8.19
CA MET A 24 8.24 -0.07 -7.61
C MET A 24 8.03 0.86 -6.42
N ALA A 25 7.48 2.04 -6.66
CA ALA A 25 7.27 3.02 -5.60
C ALA A 25 6.38 2.38 -4.54
N LEU A 26 6.90 2.22 -3.33
CA LEU A 26 6.16 1.66 -2.22
C LEU A 26 5.36 2.77 -1.55
N GLN A 27 4.16 2.42 -1.12
CA GLN A 27 3.23 3.35 -0.51
C GLN A 27 2.59 2.73 0.72
N ARG A 28 2.49 3.54 1.77
CA ARG A 28 1.67 3.26 2.94
C ARG A 28 0.41 4.12 2.94
N ILE A 29 -0.70 3.51 3.30
CA ILE A 29 -2.00 4.15 3.43
C ILE A 29 -2.59 3.84 4.81
N LEU A 30 -3.03 4.90 5.49
CA LEU A 30 -3.77 4.81 6.75
C LEU A 30 -5.20 5.29 6.54
N ILE A 31 -6.16 4.42 6.84
CA ILE A 31 -7.60 4.70 6.76
C ILE A 31 -8.23 4.48 8.13
N LYS A 32 -9.15 5.37 8.51
CA LYS A 32 -10.01 5.23 9.68
C LYS A 32 -11.47 5.20 9.26
N THR A 33 -12.27 4.41 9.96
CA THR A 33 -13.71 4.23 9.75
C THR A 33 -14.41 4.12 11.11
N HIS A 34 -15.75 4.20 11.12
CA HIS A 34 -16.51 4.00 12.35
C HIS A 34 -16.40 2.56 12.88
N HIS A 35 -16.43 1.57 12.00
CA HIS A 35 -16.22 0.15 12.29
C HIS A 35 -15.79 -0.55 11.01
N MET A 36 -15.18 -1.73 11.14
CA MET A 36 -14.62 -2.49 10.03
C MET A 36 -14.86 -3.99 10.25
N THR A 37 -15.09 -4.71 9.16
CA THR A 37 -15.12 -6.18 9.13
C THR A 37 -13.96 -6.72 8.30
N SER A 38 -13.66 -8.01 8.49
CA SER A 38 -12.63 -8.73 7.74
C SER A 38 -12.85 -8.61 6.22
N PRO A 39 -11.84 -8.24 5.41
CA PRO A 39 -11.97 -8.23 3.97
C PRO A 39 -12.09 -9.67 3.44
N THR A 40 -13.03 -9.89 2.54
CA THR A 40 -13.26 -11.20 1.92
C THR A 40 -12.40 -11.43 0.66
N LYS A 41 -11.55 -10.46 0.29
CA LYS A 41 -10.76 -10.48 -0.95
C LYS A 41 -9.29 -10.69 -0.66
N ARG A 42 -8.64 -11.50 -1.49
CA ARG A 42 -7.17 -11.55 -1.59
C ARG A 42 -6.65 -10.17 -1.96
N LEU A 43 -5.55 -9.77 -1.31
CA LEU A 43 -4.92 -8.47 -1.50
C LEU A 43 -3.55 -8.68 -2.13
N ASP A 44 -3.09 -7.70 -2.89
CA ASP A 44 -1.71 -7.62 -3.39
C ASP A 44 -0.89 -6.61 -2.56
N CYS A 45 -1.30 -6.41 -1.30
CA CYS A 45 -0.68 -5.54 -0.33
C CYS A 45 -0.71 -6.18 1.05
N SER A 46 0.20 -5.80 1.94
CA SER A 46 0.18 -6.20 3.34
C SER A 46 -0.77 -5.29 4.11
N VAL A 47 -1.69 -5.86 4.89
CA VAL A 47 -2.70 -5.08 5.59
C VAL A 47 -2.79 -5.48 7.06
N LEU A 48 -2.67 -4.49 7.93
CA LEU A 48 -3.00 -4.60 9.34
C LEU A 48 -4.35 -3.91 9.58
N LEU A 49 -5.30 -4.66 10.15
CA LEU A 49 -6.66 -4.22 10.39
C LEU A 49 -6.98 -4.23 11.88
N LYS A 50 -7.63 -3.16 12.31
CA LYS A 50 -8.42 -3.16 13.53
C LYS A 50 -9.90 -3.29 13.16
N VAL A 51 -10.49 -4.44 13.48
CA VAL A 51 -11.88 -4.81 13.19
C VAL A 51 -12.76 -4.73 14.45
N GLY A 52 -14.07 -4.92 14.29
CA GLY A 52 -15.01 -4.95 15.40
C GLY A 52 -15.45 -3.55 15.84
N ALA A 53 -15.27 -3.23 17.12
CA ALA A 53 -15.77 -1.98 17.72
C ALA A 53 -15.16 -0.72 17.07
N ASN A 54 -15.74 0.45 17.36
CA ASN A 54 -15.19 1.73 16.90
C ASN A 54 -13.87 2.07 17.62
N PRO A 55 -12.85 2.62 16.94
CA PRO A 55 -12.77 2.87 15.49
C PRO A 55 -12.30 1.65 14.71
N GLY A 56 -12.69 1.55 13.44
CA GLY A 56 -12.03 0.66 12.49
C GLY A 56 -10.79 1.33 11.92
N ILE A 57 -9.64 0.63 11.89
CA ILE A 57 -8.35 1.17 11.43
C ILE A 57 -7.77 0.23 10.37
N MET A 58 -7.21 0.79 9.30
CA MET A 58 -6.53 0.03 8.27
C MET A 58 -5.18 0.66 7.98
N LEU A 59 -4.12 -0.13 8.10
CA LEU A 59 -2.78 0.25 7.69
C LEU A 59 -2.35 -0.71 6.58
N CYS A 60 -2.15 -0.17 5.39
CA CYS A 60 -1.81 -0.93 4.19
C CYS A 60 -0.43 -0.50 3.70
N GLU A 61 0.42 -1.46 3.37
CA GLU A 61 1.64 -1.22 2.60
C GLU A 61 1.62 -2.06 1.33
N GLY A 62 1.97 -1.43 0.22
CA GLY A 62 1.93 -2.07 -1.08
C GLY A 62 2.77 -1.31 -2.08
N GLN A 63 2.94 -1.90 -3.25
CA GLN A 63 3.28 -1.13 -4.43
C GLN A 63 2.23 -0.03 -4.64
N GLN A 64 2.61 1.13 -5.16
CA GLN A 64 1.74 2.31 -5.24
C GLN A 64 0.40 2.03 -5.94
N ASN A 65 0.42 1.20 -6.99
CA ASN A 65 -0.78 0.71 -7.68
C ASN A 65 -1.64 -0.18 -6.76
N HIS A 66 -1.06 -1.16 -6.07
CA HIS A 66 -1.79 -2.07 -5.18
C HIS A 66 -2.37 -1.33 -3.97
N ALA A 67 -1.60 -0.43 -3.35
CA ALA A 67 -2.08 0.40 -2.24
C ALA A 67 -3.23 1.34 -2.68
N SER A 68 -3.11 1.97 -3.85
CA SER A 68 -4.17 2.83 -4.40
C SER A 68 -5.43 2.05 -4.79
N GLU A 69 -5.27 0.82 -5.28
CA GLU A 69 -6.39 -0.09 -5.55
C GLU A 69 -7.10 -0.48 -4.26
N TRP A 70 -6.35 -0.82 -3.21
CA TRP A 70 -6.91 -1.08 -1.89
C TRP A 70 -7.74 0.09 -1.36
N GLU A 71 -7.23 1.31 -1.43
CA GLU A 71 -8.02 2.50 -1.06
C GLU A 71 -9.32 2.60 -1.87
N THR A 72 -9.25 2.35 -3.18
CA THR A 72 -10.41 2.37 -4.08
C THR A 72 -11.45 1.32 -3.68
N VAL A 73 -11.01 0.10 -3.32
CA VAL A 73 -11.88 -0.97 -2.81
C VAL A 73 -12.55 -0.53 -1.51
N VAL A 74 -11.79 -0.03 -0.54
CA VAL A 74 -12.34 0.41 0.76
C VAL A 74 -13.34 1.54 0.58
N ARG A 75 -13.09 2.50 -0.31
CA ARG A 75 -14.06 3.58 -0.62
C ARG A 75 -15.38 3.06 -1.19
N LYS A 76 -15.36 1.96 -1.95
CA LYS A 76 -16.58 1.34 -2.50
C LYS A 76 -17.41 0.61 -1.44
N LEU A 77 -16.81 0.23 -0.31
CA LEU A 77 -17.53 -0.45 0.79
C LEU A 77 -18.42 0.50 1.62
N ARG A 78 -18.34 1.81 1.40
CA ARG A 78 -19.23 2.82 2.02
C ARG A 78 -19.30 2.75 3.55
N TYR A 79 -18.20 2.41 4.21
CA TYR A 79 -18.12 2.46 5.66
C TYR A 79 -18.44 3.87 6.19
N LYS A 80 -19.19 3.92 7.30
CA LYS A 80 -19.52 5.16 7.98
C LYS A 80 -18.25 5.87 8.42
N ASP A 81 -18.24 7.20 8.26
CA ASP A 81 -17.14 8.09 8.66
C ASP A 81 -15.77 7.67 8.11
N MET A 82 -15.73 7.04 6.93
CA MET A 82 -14.47 6.66 6.28
C MET A 82 -13.63 7.90 5.96
N ARG A 83 -12.40 7.90 6.44
CA ARG A 83 -11.40 8.95 6.19
C ARG A 83 -10.07 8.32 5.82
N LEU A 84 -9.51 8.76 4.71
CA LEU A 84 -8.09 8.57 4.41
C LEU A 84 -7.31 9.54 5.31
N LEU A 85 -6.56 9.03 6.28
CA LEU A 85 -5.82 9.86 7.23
C LEU A 85 -4.44 10.23 6.72
N LYS A 86 -3.74 9.29 6.08
CA LYS A 86 -2.38 9.50 5.60
C LYS A 86 -2.08 8.65 4.37
N ARG A 87 -1.33 9.22 3.44
CA ARG A 87 -0.69 8.54 2.31
C ARG A 87 0.77 8.97 2.30
N GLU A 88 1.68 8.01 2.35
CA GLU A 88 3.12 8.30 2.36
C GLU A 88 3.89 7.33 1.47
N SER A 89 4.97 7.83 0.87
CA SER A 89 5.94 6.99 0.16
C SER A 89 6.90 6.40 1.17
N ILE A 90 7.13 5.10 1.09
CA ILE A 90 8.04 4.37 1.99
C ILE A 90 9.20 3.79 1.18
N SER A 91 10.35 3.60 1.83
CA SER A 91 11.52 2.97 1.20
C SER A 91 11.49 1.44 1.28
N GLU A 92 10.76 0.88 2.23
CA GLU A 92 10.71 -0.55 2.52
C GLU A 92 9.35 -0.96 3.12
N PHE A 93 9.05 -2.26 3.12
CA PHE A 93 7.85 -2.82 3.75
C PHE A 93 8.07 -3.04 5.25
N HIS A 94 7.60 -2.13 6.09
CA HIS A 94 7.72 -2.25 7.55
C HIS A 94 6.77 -3.30 8.13
N LEU A 95 5.60 -3.51 7.55
CA LEU A 95 4.69 -4.58 7.96
C LEU A 95 5.31 -5.97 7.73
N ALA A 96 6.14 -6.11 6.70
CA ALA A 96 6.85 -7.35 6.42
C ALA A 96 7.89 -7.68 7.50
N THR A 97 8.58 -6.66 8.06
CA THR A 97 9.52 -6.86 9.20
C THR A 97 8.80 -7.34 10.46
N LEU A 98 7.50 -7.01 10.60
CA LEU A 98 6.64 -7.46 11.68
C LEU A 98 5.92 -8.80 11.39
N GLY A 99 6.20 -9.42 10.24
CA GLY A 99 5.66 -10.71 9.83
C GLY A 99 4.28 -10.64 9.17
N VAL A 100 3.89 -9.50 8.60
CA VAL A 100 2.72 -9.37 7.71
C VAL A 100 3.22 -9.15 6.29
N ARG A 101 3.24 -10.23 5.50
CA ARG A 101 3.79 -10.21 4.13
C ARG A 101 2.81 -9.59 3.14
N GLU A 102 3.30 -9.29 1.95
CA GLU A 102 2.44 -8.87 0.84
C GLU A 102 1.34 -9.93 0.58
N GLY A 103 0.09 -9.46 0.54
CA GLY A 103 -1.10 -10.29 0.41
C GLY A 103 -1.58 -10.98 1.68
N GLU A 104 -0.92 -10.76 2.82
CA GLU A 104 -1.42 -11.17 4.12
C GLU A 104 -2.24 -10.04 4.77
N VAL A 105 -3.31 -10.45 5.48
CA VAL A 105 -4.11 -9.59 6.33
C VAL A 105 -3.95 -10.06 7.76
N LYS A 106 -3.57 -9.13 8.65
CA LYS A 106 -3.53 -9.37 10.08
C LYS A 106 -4.60 -8.56 10.78
N GLU A 107 -5.51 -9.25 11.44
CA GLU A 107 -6.65 -8.63 12.12
C GLU A 107 -6.45 -8.59 13.63
N MET A 108 -6.96 -7.52 14.24
CA MET A 108 -6.97 -7.30 15.68
C MET A 108 -8.28 -6.63 16.07
N GLU A 109 -8.76 -6.87 17.29
CA GLU A 109 -10.04 -6.31 17.76
C GLU A 109 -9.86 -5.04 18.58
N GLU A 110 -8.64 -4.79 19.06
CA GLU A 110 -8.35 -3.77 20.06
C GLU A 110 -7.25 -2.81 19.58
N VAL A 111 -7.48 -1.50 19.76
CA VAL A 111 -6.52 -0.48 19.35
C VAL A 111 -5.20 -0.60 20.14
N LYS A 112 -5.28 -1.04 21.41
CA LYS A 112 -4.09 -1.27 22.24
C LYS A 112 -3.18 -2.36 21.65
N ASP A 113 -3.76 -3.41 21.08
CA ASP A 113 -3.00 -4.52 20.52
C ASP A 113 -2.45 -4.17 19.14
N PHE A 114 -3.21 -3.37 18.38
CA PHE A 114 -2.73 -2.72 17.16
C PHE A 114 -1.50 -1.85 17.45
N ALA A 115 -1.56 -0.97 18.45
CA ALA A 115 -0.44 -0.13 18.86
C ALA A 115 0.77 -0.95 19.29
N LYS A 116 0.60 -1.93 20.20
CA LYS A 116 1.66 -2.84 20.66
C LYS A 116 2.32 -3.63 19.52
N PHE A 117 1.54 -3.98 18.49
CA PHE A 117 2.09 -4.65 17.33
C PHE A 117 3.02 -3.74 16.54
N LEU A 118 2.61 -2.48 16.33
CA LEU A 118 3.41 -1.48 15.62
C LEU A 118 4.66 -1.04 16.40
N GLU A 119 4.62 -1.00 17.73
CA GLU A 119 5.75 -0.60 18.59
C GLU A 119 7.06 -1.35 18.31
N LYS A 120 6.97 -2.54 17.71
CA LYS A 120 8.12 -3.34 17.27
C LYS A 120 8.94 -2.68 16.16
N ASP A 121 8.34 -1.78 15.38
CA ASP A 121 9.03 -0.93 14.39
C ASP A 121 8.81 0.55 14.77
N PRO A 122 9.81 1.24 15.33
CA PRO A 122 9.66 2.62 15.80
C PRO A 122 9.26 3.61 14.71
N ARG A 123 9.68 3.41 13.45
CA ARG A 123 9.37 4.32 12.34
C ARG A 123 7.91 4.17 11.93
N LEU A 124 7.45 2.93 11.81
CA LEU A 124 6.05 2.61 11.53
C LEU A 124 5.13 3.08 12.65
N PHE A 125 5.51 2.85 13.92
CA PHE A 125 4.74 3.28 15.08
C PHE A 125 4.62 4.80 15.13
N HIS A 126 5.72 5.53 14.95
CA HIS A 126 5.70 6.99 14.93
C HIS A 126 4.81 7.51 13.78
N SER A 127 4.98 7.00 12.55
CA SER A 127 4.15 7.44 11.43
C SER A 127 2.66 7.19 11.64
N TRP A 128 2.30 6.03 12.22
CA TRP A 128 0.92 5.73 12.59
C TRP A 128 0.39 6.73 13.63
N ARG A 129 1.17 7.06 14.66
CA ARG A 129 0.77 8.04 15.67
C ARG A 129 0.55 9.44 15.09
N VAL A 130 1.42 9.87 14.17
CA VAL A 130 1.24 11.15 13.44
C VAL A 130 -0.03 11.10 12.59
N GLY A 131 -0.21 10.04 11.80
CA GLY A 131 -1.40 9.89 10.94
C GLY A 131 -2.72 9.79 11.73
N MET A 132 -2.69 9.22 12.93
CA MET A 132 -3.84 9.17 13.84
C MET A 132 -4.08 10.48 14.61
N GLY A 133 -3.14 11.44 14.55
CA GLY A 133 -3.20 12.71 15.27
C GLY A 133 -2.84 12.62 16.76
N TYR A 134 -2.15 11.55 17.19
CA TYR A 134 -1.68 11.40 18.57
C TYR A 134 -0.40 12.17 18.87
N VAL A 135 0.35 12.52 17.82
CA VAL A 135 1.59 13.30 17.87
C VAL A 135 1.52 14.29 16.70
N LYS A 136 2.12 15.48 16.88
CA LYS A 136 2.26 16.44 15.79
C LYS A 136 3.29 15.93 14.78
N ASP A 137 3.14 16.30 13.53
CA ASP A 137 4.19 16.07 12.55
C ASP A 137 5.28 17.11 12.82
N ASP A 138 6.48 16.68 13.23
CA ASP A 138 7.58 17.58 13.59
C ASP A 138 8.27 18.19 12.34
N GLY A 139 7.67 18.03 11.15
CA GLY A 139 8.15 18.48 9.85
C GLY A 139 7.77 19.92 9.49
N GLU A 140 7.79 20.84 10.45
CA GLU A 140 7.74 22.30 10.22
C GLU A 140 9.14 22.93 10.34
#